data_AF-A0A365UAR0-F1
#
_entry.id   AF-A0A365UAR0-F1
#
_cell.length_a   1.000
_cell.length_b   1.000
_cell.length_c   1.000
_cell.angle_alpha   90.00
_cell.angle_beta   90.00
_cell.angle_gamma   90.00
#
_symmetry.space_group_name_H-M   'P 1'
#
loop_
_entity.id
_entity.type
_entity.pdbx_description
1 polymer ?
#
loop_
_entity_poly.entity_id
_entity_poly.type
_entity_poly.pdbx_seq_one_letter_code
_entity_poly.pdbx_strand_id
1 'polypeptide(L)'
;MSDRVELAEERTEAAEFRTDVARDRTLLANERTFAGWLRTALTSVAVAIGLHAVFRDVEPSWAPRAIATVFALAAAGMTVSAAQEARRTRRRLDNERATVQPVRRILALAGAVTLAALGTVPILWMI
;
A
#
# COMPACT_ATOMS: atom_id res chain seq x y z
N MET A 1 18.56 0.35 51.51
CA MET A 1 19.01 1.05 50.28
C MET A 1 18.96 0.11 49.07
N SER A 2 19.27 -1.19 49.24
CA SER A 2 19.17 -2.24 48.21
C SER A 2 17.78 -2.38 47.57
N ASP A 3 16.71 -2.52 48.38
CA ASP A 3 15.35 -2.75 47.85
C ASP A 3 14.84 -1.66 46.90
N ARG A 4 15.26 -0.41 47.10
CA ARG A 4 14.84 0.70 46.21
C ARG A 4 15.51 0.62 44.84
N VAL A 5 16.73 0.07 44.77
CA VAL A 5 17.47 -0.11 43.52
C VAL A 5 16.88 -1.29 42.75
N GLU A 6 16.62 -2.41 43.43
CA GLU A 6 15.97 -3.59 42.85
C GLU A 6 14.58 -3.24 42.27
N LEU A 7 13.74 -2.52 43.04
CA LEU A 7 12.44 -2.04 42.56
C LEU A 7 12.54 -1.03 41.41
N ALA A 8 13.65 -0.31 41.28
CA ALA A 8 13.87 0.63 40.18
C ALA A 8 14.29 -0.11 38.90
N GLU A 9 15.13 -1.14 39.02
CA GLU A 9 15.52 -2.03 37.93
C GLU A 9 14.31 -2.79 37.38
N GLU A 10 13.51 -3.42 38.25
CA GLU A 10 12.30 -4.15 37.85
C GLU A 10 11.30 -3.25 37.10
N ARG A 11 11.13 -2.00 37.54
CA ARG A 11 10.27 -1.03 36.84
C ARG A 11 10.81 -0.64 35.47
N THR A 12 12.14 -0.55 35.34
CA THR A 12 12.80 -0.18 34.09
C THR A 12 12.66 -1.31 33.08
N GLU A 13 12.93 -2.56 33.49
CA GLU A 13 12.73 -3.76 32.67
C GLU A 13 11.26 -3.89 32.23
N ALA A 14 10.32 -3.70 33.16
CA ALA A 14 8.89 -3.71 32.83
C ALA A 14 8.48 -2.55 31.89
N ALA A 15 9.18 -1.41 31.89
CA ALA A 15 8.95 -0.32 30.96
C ALA A 15 9.52 -0.62 29.56
N GLU A 16 10.71 -1.22 29.49
CA GLU A 16 11.35 -1.65 28.24
C GLU A 16 10.51 -2.74 27.56
N PHE A 17 10.09 -3.76 28.31
CA PHE A 17 9.21 -4.81 27.78
C PHE A 17 7.91 -4.25 27.20
N ARG A 18 7.25 -3.30 27.89
CA ARG A 18 6.05 -2.63 27.37
C ARG A 18 6.32 -1.86 26.08
N THR A 19 7.50 -1.26 25.95
CA THR A 19 7.93 -0.50 24.77
C THR A 19 8.17 -1.45 23.59
N ASP A 20 8.81 -2.59 23.81
CA ASP A 20 9.07 -3.59 22.77
C ASP A 20 7.78 -4.21 22.24
N VAL A 21 6.86 -4.60 23.13
CA VAL A 21 5.56 -5.14 22.70
C VAL A 21 4.73 -4.05 21.96
N ALA A 22 4.86 -2.78 22.32
CA ALA A 22 4.24 -1.69 21.56
C ALA A 22 4.86 -1.50 20.17
N ARG A 23 6.19 -1.68 20.05
CA ARG A 23 6.91 -1.66 18.77
C ARG A 23 6.43 -2.78 17.84
N ASP A 24 6.31 -4.00 18.36
CA ASP A 24 5.84 -5.16 17.58
C ASP A 24 4.42 -4.96 17.03
N ARG A 25 3.50 -4.41 17.85
CA ARG A 25 2.14 -4.10 17.38
C ARG A 25 2.14 -3.09 16.23
N THR A 26 3.04 -2.10 16.29
CA THR A 26 3.18 -1.10 15.23
C THR A 26 3.72 -1.72 13.94
N LEU A 27 4.69 -2.64 14.05
CA LEU A 27 5.20 -3.41 12.92
C LEU A 27 4.11 -4.28 12.28
N LEU A 28 3.40 -5.07 13.07
CA LEU A 28 2.32 -5.95 12.59
C LEU A 28 1.18 -5.16 11.93
N ALA A 29 0.83 -3.98 12.46
CA ALA A 29 -0.15 -3.10 11.82
C ALA A 29 0.34 -2.61 10.45
N ASN A 30 1.62 -2.25 10.34
CA ASN A 30 2.21 -1.82 9.08
C ASN A 30 2.30 -2.97 8.05
N GLU A 31 2.64 -4.18 8.47
CA GLU A 31 2.61 -5.38 7.61
C GLU A 31 1.20 -5.67 7.08
N ARG A 32 0.17 -5.52 7.93
CA ARG A 32 -1.23 -5.65 7.51
C ARG A 32 -1.60 -4.60 6.45
N THR A 33 -1.18 -3.35 6.63
CA THR A 33 -1.38 -2.30 5.62
C THR A 33 -0.65 -2.67 4.33
N PHE A 34 0.62 -3.11 4.39
CA PHE A 34 1.37 -3.56 3.21
C PHE A 34 0.65 -4.68 2.45
N ALA A 35 0.16 -5.71 3.16
CA ALA A 35 -0.62 -6.79 2.57
C ALA A 35 -1.94 -6.29 1.94
N GLY A 36 -2.59 -5.31 2.57
CA GLY A 36 -3.77 -4.64 2.02
C GLY A 36 -3.49 -3.93 0.69
N TRP A 37 -2.39 -3.20 0.60
CA TRP A 37 -1.96 -2.55 -0.63
C TRP A 37 -1.61 -3.55 -1.73
N LEU A 38 -0.89 -4.63 -1.38
CA LEU A 38 -0.56 -5.68 -2.34
C LEU A 38 -1.82 -6.34 -2.92
N ARG A 39 -2.85 -6.56 -2.09
CA ARG A 39 -4.15 -7.05 -2.55
C ARG A 39 -4.77 -6.12 -3.57
N THR A 40 -4.82 -4.81 -3.30
CA THR A 40 -5.40 -3.84 -4.26
C THR A 40 -4.62 -3.76 -5.56
N ALA A 41 -3.29 -3.93 -5.52
CA ALA A 41 -2.46 -3.99 -6.71
C ALA A 41 -2.76 -5.26 -7.53
N LEU A 42 -2.85 -6.43 -6.90
CA LEU A 42 -3.21 -7.71 -7.54
C LEU A 42 -4.60 -7.64 -8.20
N THR A 43 -5.60 -7.06 -7.50
CA THR A 43 -6.93 -6.85 -8.08
C THR A 43 -6.87 -5.94 -9.31
N SER A 44 -6.09 -4.86 -9.25
CA SER A 44 -5.91 -3.96 -10.40
C SER A 44 -5.24 -4.66 -11.59
N VAL A 45 -4.26 -5.54 -11.35
CA VAL A 45 -3.65 -6.39 -12.39
C VAL A 45 -4.67 -7.36 -12.98
N ALA A 46 -5.47 -8.02 -12.14
CA ALA A 46 -6.51 -8.93 -12.60
C ALA A 46 -7.54 -8.21 -13.49
N VAL A 47 -7.94 -6.99 -13.12
CA VAL A 47 -8.81 -6.14 -13.94
C VAL A 47 -8.13 -5.79 -15.28
N ALA A 48 -6.86 -5.41 -15.29
CA ALA A 48 -6.13 -5.11 -16.52
C ALA A 48 -6.11 -6.30 -17.49
N ILE A 49 -5.82 -7.50 -16.97
CA ILE A 49 -5.82 -8.74 -17.74
C ILE A 49 -7.23 -9.06 -18.26
N GLY A 50 -8.24 -8.98 -17.38
CA GLY A 50 -9.64 -9.23 -17.73
C GLY A 50 -10.15 -8.28 -18.82
N LEU A 51 -9.79 -6.99 -18.73
CA LEU A 51 -10.16 -5.98 -19.73
C LEU A 51 -9.59 -6.31 -21.11
N HIS A 52 -8.31 -6.73 -21.15
CA HIS A 52 -7.67 -7.12 -22.39
C HIS A 52 -8.30 -8.39 -22.99
N ALA A 53 -8.64 -9.38 -22.14
CA ALA A 53 -9.22 -10.63 -22.58
C ALA A 53 -10.67 -10.48 -23.09
N VAL A 54 -11.49 -9.71 -22.38
CA VAL A 54 -12.92 -9.54 -22.69
C VAL A 54 -13.13 -8.64 -23.91
N PHE A 55 -12.36 -7.56 -24.06
CA PHE A 55 -12.58 -6.55 -25.09
C PHE A 55 -11.58 -6.64 -26.25
N ARG A 56 -11.02 -7.82 -26.51
CA ARG A 56 -10.02 -8.02 -27.56
C ARG A 56 -10.56 -7.71 -28.97
N ASP A 57 -11.88 -7.89 -29.17
CA ASP A 57 -12.57 -7.79 -30.46
C ASP A 57 -13.36 -6.46 -30.61
N VAL A 58 -13.27 -5.53 -29.64
CA VAL A 58 -13.95 -4.23 -29.69
C VAL A 58 -13.16 -3.24 -30.56
N GLU A 59 -13.84 -2.63 -31.52
CA GLU A 59 -13.31 -1.51 -32.28
C GLU A 59 -13.63 -0.17 -31.58
N PRO A 60 -12.65 0.74 -31.41
CA PRO A 60 -11.25 0.63 -31.83
C PRO A 60 -10.37 -0.14 -30.81
N SER A 61 -9.52 -1.03 -31.32
CA SER A 61 -8.72 -1.97 -30.51
C SER A 61 -7.65 -1.34 -29.61
N TRP A 62 -7.36 -0.04 -29.75
CA TRP A 62 -6.42 0.67 -28.90
C TRP A 62 -7.04 1.08 -27.55
N ALA A 63 -8.35 1.29 -27.49
CA ALA A 63 -9.00 1.84 -26.29
C ALA A 63 -8.96 0.87 -25.08
N PRO A 64 -9.33 -0.42 -25.21
CA PRO A 64 -9.19 -1.38 -24.12
C PRO A 64 -7.74 -1.58 -23.69
N ARG A 65 -6.80 -1.56 -24.64
CA ARG A 65 -5.36 -1.67 -24.35
C ARG A 65 -4.87 -0.49 -23.53
N ALA A 66 -5.26 0.74 -23.88
CA ALA A 66 -4.88 1.94 -23.15
C ALA A 66 -5.35 1.87 -21.68
N ILE A 67 -6.62 1.54 -21.45
CA ILE A 67 -7.18 1.48 -20.09
C ILE A 67 -6.56 0.35 -19.27
N ALA A 68 -6.34 -0.83 -19.86
CA ALA A 68 -5.62 -1.92 -19.20
C ALA A 68 -4.21 -1.50 -18.77
N THR A 69 -3.52 -0.73 -19.62
CA THR A 69 -2.20 -0.17 -19.30
C THR A 69 -2.25 0.78 -18.11
N VAL A 70 -3.29 1.61 -18.00
CA VAL A 70 -3.47 2.51 -16.84
C VAL A 70 -3.69 1.71 -15.54
N PHE A 71 -4.53 0.66 -15.55
CA PHE A 71 -4.69 -0.23 -14.39
C PHE A 71 -3.38 -0.92 -13.99
N ALA A 72 -2.59 -1.39 -14.97
CA ALA A 72 -1.30 -2.01 -14.71
C ALA A 72 -0.29 -1.03 -14.10
N LEU A 73 -0.20 0.20 -14.64
CA LEU A 73 0.66 1.26 -14.09
C LEU A 73 0.23 1.67 -12.68
N ALA A 74 -1.07 1.77 -12.42
CA ALA A 74 -1.58 2.06 -11.09
C ALA A 74 -1.22 0.94 -10.09
N ALA A 75 -1.36 -0.32 -10.48
CA ALA A 75 -0.94 -1.47 -9.67
C ALA A 75 0.55 -1.45 -9.32
N ALA A 76 1.40 -1.14 -10.32
CA ALA A 76 2.83 -0.98 -10.11
C ALA A 76 3.12 0.16 -9.12
N GLY A 77 2.46 1.31 -9.30
CA GLY A 77 2.57 2.46 -8.39
C GLY A 77 2.12 2.17 -6.96
N MET A 78 1.04 1.40 -6.78
CA MET A 78 0.56 0.93 -5.47
C MET A 78 1.59 0.04 -4.78
N THR A 79 2.15 -0.94 -5.51
CA THR A 79 3.15 -1.88 -4.97
C THR A 79 4.42 -1.16 -4.56
N VAL A 80 4.91 -0.22 -5.37
CA VAL A 80 6.07 0.62 -5.03
C VAL A 80 5.78 1.49 -3.81
N SER A 81 4.59 2.08 -3.71
CA SER A 81 4.21 2.92 -2.57
C SER A 81 4.14 2.11 -1.27
N ALA A 82 3.59 0.90 -1.33
CA ALA A 82 3.56 -0.04 -0.21
C ALA A 82 4.98 -0.42 0.25
N ALA A 83 5.86 -0.77 -0.69
CA ALA A 83 7.25 -1.12 -0.38
C ALA A 83 8.03 0.05 0.24
N GLN A 84 7.80 1.26 -0.24
CA GLN A 84 8.41 2.46 0.33
C GLN A 84 7.92 2.72 1.75
N GLU A 85 6.61 2.59 2.02
CA GLU A 85 6.07 2.80 3.36
C GLU A 85 6.58 1.74 4.34
N ALA A 86 6.62 0.47 3.93
CA ALA A 86 7.19 -0.59 4.76
C ALA A 86 8.66 -0.33 5.12
N ARG A 87 9.46 0.14 4.15
CA ARG A 87 10.86 0.55 4.40
C ARG A 87 10.96 1.77 5.31
N ARG A 88 10.05 2.74 5.21
CA ARG A 88 10.02 3.93 6.08
C ARG A 88 9.66 3.58 7.51
N THR A 89 8.63 2.76 7.73
CA THR A 89 8.22 2.31 9.07
C THR A 89 9.33 1.52 9.75
N ARG A 90 10.01 0.64 9.01
CA ARG A 90 11.17 -0.09 9.54
C ARG A 90 12.33 0.85 9.90
N ARG A 91 12.62 1.84 9.06
CA ARG A 91 13.61 2.89 9.38
C ARG A 91 13.22 3.77 10.58
N ARG A 92 11.93 4.06 10.77
CA ARG A 92 11.42 4.86 11.92
C ARG A 92 11.67 4.18 13.26
N LEU A 93 11.67 2.85 13.28
CA LEU A 93 11.93 2.07 14.47
C LEU A 93 13.43 1.91 14.75
N ASP A 94 14.26 1.99 13.70
CA ASP A 94 15.71 1.88 13.82
C ASP A 94 16.44 3.21 14.02
N ASN A 95 15.92 4.35 13.53
CA ASN A 95 16.59 5.65 13.66
C ASN A 95 15.60 6.82 13.72
N GLU A 96 15.86 7.73 14.66
CA GLU A 96 15.16 9.00 14.82
C GLU A 96 15.23 9.84 13.53
N ARG A 97 14.07 10.38 13.14
CA ARG A 97 13.76 11.28 12.00
C ARG A 97 13.29 10.59 10.73
N ALA A 98 11.98 10.74 10.43
CA ALA A 98 11.48 10.61 9.04
C ALA A 98 10.19 11.40 8.77
N THR A 99 10.18 12.05 7.60
CA THR A 99 9.08 12.79 6.96
C THR A 99 8.01 11.86 6.34
N VAL A 100 6.74 12.29 6.40
CA VAL A 100 5.55 11.53 5.97
C VAL A 100 5.48 11.44 4.43
N GLN A 101 4.95 10.33 3.87
CA GLN A 101 4.60 10.26 2.44
C GLN A 101 3.71 11.45 2.07
N PRO A 102 4.01 12.20 0.99
CA PRO A 102 3.12 13.27 0.56
C PRO A 102 1.79 12.67 0.09
N VAL A 103 0.69 13.12 0.71
CA VAL A 103 -0.69 12.70 0.41
C VAL A 103 -1.01 12.75 -1.10
N ARG A 104 -0.35 13.65 -1.84
CA ARG A 104 -0.43 13.79 -3.30
C ARG A 104 -0.18 12.49 -4.07
N ARG A 105 0.77 11.63 -3.63
CA ARG A 105 1.07 10.36 -4.31
C ARG A 105 -0.08 9.35 -4.17
N ILE A 106 -0.66 9.26 -2.98
CA ILE A 106 -1.81 8.38 -2.70
C ILE A 106 -3.01 8.84 -3.53
N LEU A 107 -3.30 10.14 -3.51
CA LEU A 107 -4.38 10.73 -4.31
C LEU A 107 -4.16 10.54 -5.82
N ALA A 108 -2.92 10.65 -6.31
CA ALA A 108 -2.62 10.42 -7.72
C ALA A 108 -2.88 8.97 -8.16
N LEU A 109 -2.50 7.97 -7.36
CA LEU A 109 -2.76 6.57 -7.66
C LEU A 109 -4.25 6.24 -7.61
N ALA A 110 -4.95 6.74 -6.58
CA ALA A 110 -6.40 6.57 -6.47
C ALA A 110 -7.12 7.21 -7.68
N GLY A 111 -6.76 8.44 -8.03
CA GLY A 111 -7.29 9.13 -9.21
C GLY A 111 -7.02 8.39 -10.51
N ALA A 112 -5.83 7.81 -10.69
CA ALA A 112 -5.49 7.02 -11.87
C ALA A 112 -6.38 5.78 -12.01
N VAL A 113 -6.63 5.04 -10.93
CA VAL A 113 -7.54 3.89 -10.94
C VAL A 113 -8.98 4.33 -11.21
N THR A 114 -9.45 5.40 -10.59
CA THR A 114 -10.80 5.92 -10.82
C THR A 114 -10.99 6.34 -12.28
N LEU A 115 -10.02 7.06 -12.86
CA LEU A 115 -10.07 7.46 -14.26
C LEU A 115 -10.05 6.25 -15.20
N ALA A 116 -9.24 5.23 -14.91
CA ALA A 116 -9.20 4.00 -15.70
C ALA A 116 -10.56 3.27 -15.65
N ALA A 117 -11.16 3.17 -14.46
CA ALA A 117 -12.48 2.56 -14.28
C ALA A 117 -13.59 3.34 -14.99
N LEU A 118 -13.55 4.68 -15.00
CA LEU A 118 -14.49 5.49 -15.77
C LEU A 118 -14.29 5.31 -17.28
N GLY A 119 -13.04 5.14 -17.72
CA GLY A 119 -12.71 4.88 -19.12
C GLY A 119 -13.28 3.57 -19.67
N THR A 120 -13.58 2.58 -18.82
CA THR A 120 -14.22 1.34 -19.29
C THR A 120 -15.70 1.52 -19.61
N VAL A 121 -16.37 2.54 -19.05
CA VAL A 121 -17.81 2.74 -19.23
C VAL A 121 -18.19 2.93 -20.70
N PRO A 122 -17.58 3.84 -21.48
CA PRO A 122 -17.89 3.98 -22.91
C PRO A 122 -17.72 2.69 -23.71
N ILE A 123 -16.72 1.86 -23.39
CA ILE A 123 -16.47 0.58 -24.08
C ILE A 123 -17.63 -0.39 -23.84
N LEU A 124 -18.20 -0.40 -22.63
CA LEU A 124 -19.36 -1.25 -22.32
C LEU A 124 -20.60 -0.88 -23.13
N TRP A 125 -20.75 0.39 -23.54
CA TRP A 125 -21.86 0.83 -24.38
C TRP A 125 -21.66 0.50 -25.87
N MET A 126 -20.47 0.05 -26.28
CA MET A 126 -20.16 -0.33 -27.66
C MET A 126 -20.39 -1.82 -27.95
N ILE A 127 -20.93 -2.55 -26.97
CA ILE A 127 -21.25 -3.99 -27.02
C ILE A 127 -22.76 -4.14 -27.14
#